data_AF-A0A7J0D118-F1
#
_entry.id   AF-A0A7J0D118-F1
#
_cell.length_a   1.000
_cell.length_b   1.000
_cell.length_c   1.000
_cell.angle_alpha   90.00
_cell.angle_beta   90.00
_cell.angle_gamma   90.00
#
_symmetry.space_group_name_H-M   'P 1'
#
loop_
_entity.id
_entity.type
_entity.pdbx_description
1 polymer ?
#
loop_
_entity_poly.entity_id
_entity_poly.type
_entity_poly.pdbx_seq_one_letter_code
_entity_poly.pdbx_strand_id
1 'polypeptide(L)'
;MSGSLLGPAYGDEEIAAYLDAHSIPYRRLDSDTLAAQVADGLAQGKIAGWFQGRMEFGPRALGARSIIGDPRNPDMQSAMNLKIKFRESFRPFAPAVLAEDAKDYFDLPQESPYMLVVSQVAAAQRLEAQDAGASGLDLLKVRRSTIPAVTHVDHSARVQTVTGHSNPAYHRLLTAFKSLTGCPVLVNTSFNVRGEPIVNSPQEAYTCFMRTDIDMLALGNFLLEKTEQPAWQEASDWRDEIPLD
;
A
#
# COMPACT_ATOMS: atom_id res chain seq x y z
N MET A 1 5.82 7.08 21.04
CA MET A 1 6.93 6.32 20.40
C MET A 1 6.83 6.50 18.89
N SER A 2 7.97 6.66 18.19
CA SER A 2 8.06 6.85 16.72
C SER A 2 7.81 5.57 15.88
N GLY A 3 7.02 4.63 16.41
CA GLY A 3 6.82 3.31 15.81
C GLY A 3 8.14 2.57 15.55
N SER A 4 8.14 1.69 14.54
CA SER A 4 9.33 0.98 14.05
C SER A 4 10.12 1.74 12.98
N LEU A 5 9.89 3.06 12.81
CA LEU A 5 10.55 3.89 11.80
C LEU A 5 12.00 4.24 12.20
N LEU A 6 12.87 3.23 12.17
CA LEU A 6 14.23 3.25 12.70
C LEU A 6 15.32 3.19 11.62
N GLY A 7 14.94 3.03 10.36
CA GLY A 7 15.85 3.02 9.22
C GLY A 7 16.26 4.42 8.74
N PRO A 8 16.93 4.50 7.58
CA PRO A 8 17.31 5.76 6.96
C PRO A 8 16.08 6.54 6.45
N ALA A 9 16.25 7.85 6.34
CA ALA A 9 15.32 8.77 5.69
C ALA A 9 16.08 9.57 4.64
N TYR A 10 15.36 10.00 3.62
CA TYR A 10 15.88 10.80 2.51
C TYR A 10 15.14 12.13 2.52
N GLY A 11 15.88 13.23 2.54
CA GLY A 11 15.31 14.58 2.55
C GLY A 11 14.86 15.02 1.15
N ASP A 12 14.01 16.04 1.09
CA ASP A 12 13.50 16.57 -0.18
C ASP A 12 14.64 17.02 -1.12
N GLU A 13 15.73 17.58 -0.59
CA GLU A 13 16.89 18.02 -1.39
C GLU A 13 17.62 16.84 -2.03
N GLU A 14 17.79 15.73 -1.28
CA GLU A 14 18.43 14.51 -1.78
C GLU A 14 17.57 13.82 -2.84
N ILE A 15 16.26 13.77 -2.61
CA ILE A 15 15.30 13.22 -3.58
C ILE A 15 15.26 14.08 -4.85
N ALA A 16 15.18 15.41 -4.71
CA ALA A 16 15.19 16.32 -5.86
C ALA A 16 16.48 16.15 -6.68
N ALA A 17 17.65 16.11 -6.02
CA ALA A 17 18.92 15.93 -6.71
C ALA A 17 18.96 14.61 -7.50
N TYR A 18 18.43 13.51 -6.94
CA TYR A 18 18.30 12.25 -7.66
C TYR A 18 17.39 12.37 -8.89
N LEU A 19 16.19 12.95 -8.72
CA LEU A 19 15.21 13.09 -9.79
C LEU A 19 15.74 13.98 -10.93
N ASP A 20 16.34 15.12 -10.59
CA ASP A 20 16.90 16.08 -11.54
C ASP A 20 18.09 15.49 -12.31
N ALA A 21 19.01 14.81 -11.61
CA ALA A 21 20.19 14.18 -12.23
C ALA A 21 19.82 13.12 -13.27
N HIS A 22 18.65 12.48 -13.13
CA HIS A 22 18.16 11.45 -14.03
C HIS A 22 17.06 11.95 -14.97
N SER A 23 16.74 13.25 -14.96
CA SER A 23 15.66 13.85 -15.75
C SER A 23 14.31 13.14 -15.59
N ILE A 24 14.01 12.69 -14.36
CA ILE A 24 12.77 11.98 -14.03
C ILE A 24 11.63 13.00 -13.89
N PRO A 25 10.53 12.90 -14.66
CA PRO A 25 9.40 13.82 -14.52
C PRO A 25 8.68 13.68 -13.18
N TYR A 26 8.47 14.79 -12.49
CA TYR A 26 7.77 14.84 -11.20
C TYR A 26 6.99 16.14 -10.99
N ARG A 27 6.05 16.10 -10.03
CA ARG A 27 5.40 17.29 -9.46
C ARG A 27 5.76 17.41 -7.98
N ARG A 28 6.36 18.54 -7.58
CA ARG A 28 6.63 18.84 -6.16
C ARG A 28 5.39 19.46 -5.53
N LEU A 29 4.93 18.88 -4.42
CA LEU A 29 3.70 19.27 -3.72
C LEU A 29 3.99 19.49 -2.23
N ASP A 30 3.16 20.27 -1.55
CA ASP A 30 3.14 20.23 -0.09
C ASP A 30 2.50 18.91 0.40
N SER A 31 2.71 18.56 1.65
CA SER A 31 2.29 17.27 2.19
C SER A 31 0.77 17.06 2.24
N ASP A 32 -0.03 18.13 2.37
CA ASP A 32 -1.50 18.04 2.35
C ASP A 32 -2.00 17.81 0.93
N THR A 33 -1.48 18.57 -0.04
CA THR A 33 -1.80 18.40 -1.45
C THR A 33 -1.35 17.03 -1.97
N LEU A 34 -0.17 16.54 -1.57
CA LEU A 34 0.31 15.20 -1.92
C LEU A 34 -0.64 14.12 -1.40
N ALA A 35 -1.00 14.17 -0.11
CA ALA A 35 -1.90 13.20 0.50
C ALA A 35 -3.28 13.21 -0.18
N ALA A 36 -3.81 14.40 -0.51
CA ALA A 36 -5.06 14.55 -1.22
C ALA A 36 -5.03 13.95 -2.63
N GLN A 37 -3.97 14.20 -3.42
CA GLN A 37 -3.87 13.67 -4.78
C GLN A 37 -3.65 12.16 -4.81
N VAL A 38 -2.84 11.61 -3.89
CA VAL A 38 -2.67 10.16 -3.77
C VAL A 38 -3.98 9.51 -3.32
N ALA A 39 -4.69 10.10 -2.35
CA ALA A 39 -5.98 9.60 -1.91
C ALA A 39 -7.04 9.61 -3.04
N ASP A 40 -7.07 10.65 -3.87
CA ASP A 40 -7.95 10.72 -5.04
C ASP A 40 -7.61 9.63 -6.07
N GLY A 41 -6.33 9.45 -6.40
CA GLY A 41 -5.88 8.37 -7.27
C GLY A 41 -6.29 6.99 -6.75
N LEU A 42 -6.06 6.73 -5.46
CA LEU A 42 -6.48 5.48 -4.80
C LEU A 42 -8.00 5.29 -4.90
N ALA A 43 -8.80 6.34 -4.63
CA ALA A 43 -10.25 6.28 -4.72
C ALA A 43 -10.78 5.98 -6.13
N GLN A 44 -10.00 6.31 -7.16
CA GLN A 44 -10.25 5.97 -8.57
C GLN A 44 -9.72 4.57 -8.96
N GLY A 45 -9.17 3.81 -8.02
CA GLY A 45 -8.67 2.46 -8.21
C GLY A 45 -7.22 2.36 -8.66
N LYS A 46 -6.47 3.47 -8.69
CA LYS A 46 -5.02 3.44 -8.92
C LYS A 46 -4.30 2.75 -7.75
N ILE A 47 -3.09 2.26 -8.02
CA ILE A 47 -2.16 1.71 -7.03
C ILE A 47 -0.98 2.66 -6.88
N ALA A 48 -0.59 2.94 -5.64
CA ALA A 48 0.49 3.88 -5.35
C ALA A 48 1.66 3.20 -4.64
N GLY A 49 2.88 3.55 -5.06
CA GLY A 49 4.09 3.41 -4.25
C GLY A 49 4.17 4.57 -3.27
N TRP A 50 4.39 4.29 -1.99
CA TRP A 50 4.44 5.25 -0.90
C TRP A 50 5.77 5.16 -0.18
N PHE A 51 6.63 6.16 -0.43
CA PHE A 51 7.96 6.28 0.15
C PHE A 51 8.04 7.58 0.96
N GLN A 52 8.01 7.47 2.29
CA GLN A 52 7.98 8.62 3.19
C GLN A 52 8.92 8.44 4.37
N GLY A 53 9.61 9.50 4.77
CA GLY A 53 10.38 9.56 6.03
C GLY A 53 11.32 8.38 6.26
N ARG A 54 11.46 7.99 7.53
CA ARG A 54 12.33 6.89 7.96
C ARG A 54 11.71 5.53 7.62
N MET A 55 12.52 4.63 7.07
CA MET A 55 12.12 3.25 6.80
C MET A 55 11.78 2.48 8.07
N GLU A 56 10.83 1.55 7.97
CA GLU A 56 10.46 0.58 9.00
C GLU A 56 11.59 -0.43 9.26
N PHE A 57 11.81 -0.78 10.53
CA PHE A 57 12.58 -1.95 10.89
C PHE A 57 11.69 -3.19 10.98
N GLY A 58 12.10 -4.26 10.30
CA GLY A 58 11.42 -5.56 10.30
C GLY A 58 10.82 -5.94 8.94
N PRO A 59 10.13 -7.08 8.86
CA PRO A 59 9.70 -7.68 7.59
C PRO A 59 8.38 -7.10 7.04
N ARG A 60 7.83 -6.05 7.67
CA ARG A 60 6.54 -5.46 7.32
C ARG A 60 6.75 -4.01 6.94
N ALA A 61 6.17 -3.61 5.80
CA ALA A 61 5.92 -2.20 5.55
C ALA A 61 4.73 -1.75 6.39
N LEU A 62 4.90 -0.61 7.04
CA LEU A 62 3.99 0.00 8.02
C LEU A 62 3.73 1.46 7.66
N GLY A 63 3.72 1.78 6.36
CA GLY A 63 3.33 3.10 5.84
C GLY A 63 4.48 4.06 5.58
N ALA A 64 5.72 3.59 5.50
CA ALA A 64 6.88 4.37 5.09
C ALA A 64 7.53 3.85 3.81
N ARG A 65 7.51 2.53 3.58
CA ARG A 65 7.92 1.87 2.33
C ARG A 65 6.84 0.90 1.87
N SER A 66 5.69 1.44 1.47
CA SER A 66 4.47 0.67 1.19
C SER A 66 4.04 0.73 -0.27
N ILE A 67 3.43 -0.34 -0.78
CA ILE A 67 2.53 -0.26 -1.92
C ILE A 67 1.11 -0.30 -1.36
N ILE A 68 0.27 0.63 -1.80
CA ILE A 68 -1.04 0.89 -1.24
C ILE A 68 -2.13 0.93 -2.31
N GLY A 69 -3.35 0.55 -1.92
CA GLY A 69 -4.49 0.43 -2.82
C GLY A 69 -5.82 0.60 -2.08
N ASP A 70 -6.91 0.78 -2.84
CA ASP A 70 -8.26 0.90 -2.31
C ASP A 70 -8.81 -0.46 -1.84
N PRO A 71 -9.10 -0.64 -0.53
CA PRO A 71 -9.57 -1.92 -0.03
C PRO A 71 -11.01 -2.23 -0.42
N ARG A 72 -11.79 -1.24 -0.86
CA ARG A 72 -13.19 -1.37 -1.26
C ARG A 72 -13.33 -2.03 -2.63
N ASN A 73 -12.30 -1.91 -3.47
CA ASN A 73 -12.28 -2.47 -4.81
C ASN A 73 -12.06 -3.99 -4.76
N PRO A 74 -13.02 -4.81 -5.24
CA PRO A 74 -12.89 -6.28 -5.20
C PRO A 74 -11.74 -6.83 -6.05
N ASP A 75 -11.33 -6.10 -7.09
CA ASP A 75 -10.28 -6.56 -8.01
C ASP A 75 -8.86 -6.19 -7.54
N MET A 76 -8.75 -5.31 -6.52
CA MET A 76 -7.48 -4.75 -6.06
C MET A 76 -6.49 -5.82 -5.59
N GLN A 77 -6.97 -6.84 -4.86
CA GLN A 77 -6.12 -7.94 -4.42
C GLN A 77 -5.50 -8.69 -5.61
N SER A 78 -6.32 -9.05 -6.59
CA SER A 78 -5.85 -9.78 -7.77
C SER A 78 -4.92 -8.91 -8.63
N ALA A 79 -5.28 -7.64 -8.84
CA ALA A 79 -4.48 -6.69 -9.60
C ALA A 79 -3.08 -6.49 -8.98
N MET A 80 -3.00 -6.21 -7.68
CA MET A 80 -1.71 -6.03 -6.99
C MET A 80 -0.87 -7.31 -6.99
N ASN A 81 -1.47 -8.49 -6.78
CA ASN A 81 -0.72 -9.74 -6.76
C ASN A 81 -0.10 -10.09 -8.12
N LEU A 82 -0.87 -9.92 -9.20
CA LEU A 82 -0.43 -10.30 -10.56
C LEU A 82 0.47 -9.25 -11.21
N LYS A 83 0.08 -7.98 -11.15
CA LYS A 83 0.71 -6.90 -11.93
C LYS A 83 1.88 -6.21 -11.22
N ILE A 84 1.96 -6.35 -9.90
CA ILE A 84 2.97 -5.65 -9.09
C ILE A 84 3.82 -6.65 -8.34
N LYS A 85 3.20 -7.60 -7.64
CA LYS A 85 3.94 -8.58 -6.83
C LYS A 85 4.45 -9.77 -7.60
N PHE A 86 3.93 -10.01 -8.81
CA PHE A 86 4.26 -11.18 -9.63
C PHE A 86 4.20 -12.48 -8.82
N ARG A 87 3.14 -12.63 -8.02
CA ARG A 87 2.89 -13.78 -7.14
C ARG A 87 1.46 -14.27 -7.27
N GLU A 88 1.15 -15.37 -6.58
CA GLU A 88 -0.15 -16.02 -6.64
C GLU A 88 -1.27 -15.05 -6.27
N SER A 89 -2.33 -15.01 -7.10
CA SER A 89 -3.42 -14.03 -7.01
C SER A 89 -4.16 -14.04 -5.68
N PHE A 90 -4.12 -15.17 -4.96
CA PHE A 90 -4.83 -15.39 -3.71
C PHE A 90 -4.11 -14.89 -2.45
N ARG A 91 -2.85 -14.43 -2.55
CA ARG A 91 -2.13 -14.03 -1.34
C ARG A 91 -2.79 -12.82 -0.70
N PRO A 92 -3.17 -12.87 0.59
CA PRO A 92 -3.87 -11.77 1.22
C PRO A 92 -2.96 -10.54 1.37
N PHE A 93 -3.60 -9.38 1.43
CA PHE A 93 -2.98 -8.13 1.86
C PHE A 93 -3.52 -7.70 3.21
N ALA A 94 -2.80 -6.81 3.88
CA ALA A 94 -3.15 -6.35 5.20
C ALA A 94 -3.83 -4.98 5.14
N PRO A 95 -4.83 -4.71 6.00
CA PRO A 95 -5.37 -3.37 6.16
C PRO A 95 -4.48 -2.50 7.05
N ALA A 96 -4.27 -1.25 6.63
CA ALA A 96 -3.88 -0.16 7.52
C ALA A 96 -5.09 0.74 7.78
N VAL A 97 -5.38 1.03 9.05
CA VAL A 97 -6.58 1.77 9.48
C VAL A 97 -6.22 2.89 10.45
N LEU A 98 -6.94 4.00 10.39
CA LEU A 98 -6.88 5.03 11.44
C LEU A 98 -7.23 4.41 12.79
N ALA A 99 -6.39 4.64 13.80
CA ALA A 99 -6.57 4.01 15.12
C ALA A 99 -7.91 4.39 15.76
N GLU A 100 -8.35 5.63 15.55
CA GLU A 100 -9.62 6.17 16.03
C GLU A 100 -10.85 5.47 15.40
N ASP A 101 -10.72 4.89 14.21
CA ASP A 101 -11.80 4.19 13.49
C ASP A 101 -11.65 2.66 13.52
N ALA A 102 -10.58 2.14 14.12
CA ALA A 102 -10.22 0.72 14.01
C ALA A 102 -11.33 -0.22 14.52
N LYS A 103 -12.03 0.18 15.59
CA LYS A 103 -13.11 -0.62 16.21
C LYS A 103 -14.39 -0.70 15.36
N ASP A 104 -14.59 0.27 14.47
CA ASP A 104 -15.76 0.28 13.57
C ASP A 104 -15.56 -0.66 12.38
N TYR A 105 -14.31 -1.06 12.13
CA TYR A 105 -13.93 -1.93 11.01
C TYR A 105 -13.44 -3.31 11.44
N PHE A 106 -12.90 -3.45 12.65
CA PHE A 106 -12.30 -4.68 13.15
C PHE A 106 -12.67 -4.94 14.61
N ASP A 107 -12.93 -6.20 14.95
CA ASP A 107 -13.10 -6.67 16.33
C ASP A 107 -11.73 -6.79 17.01
N LEU A 108 -11.16 -5.61 17.27
CA LEU A 108 -9.78 -5.46 17.71
C LEU A 108 -9.75 -5.04 19.19
N PRO A 109 -9.24 -5.89 20.11
CA PRO A 109 -9.26 -5.59 21.54
C PRO A 109 -8.26 -4.50 21.96
N GLN A 110 -7.27 -4.22 21.11
CA GLN A 110 -6.14 -3.31 21.39
C GLN A 110 -5.55 -2.77 20.09
N GLU A 111 -4.78 -1.68 20.13
CA GLU A 111 -4.03 -1.23 18.95
C GLU A 111 -3.09 -2.32 18.41
N SER A 112 -2.95 -2.38 17.09
CA SER A 112 -2.04 -3.31 16.39
C SER A 112 -1.10 -2.51 15.47
N PRO A 113 -0.12 -1.76 16.00
CA PRO A 113 0.70 -0.85 15.19
C PRO A 113 1.67 -1.56 14.24
N TYR A 114 1.93 -2.86 14.44
CA TYR A 114 2.98 -3.61 13.74
C TYR A 114 2.49 -4.69 12.79
N MET A 115 1.17 -4.76 12.54
CA MET A 115 0.60 -5.77 11.64
C MET A 115 0.92 -7.21 12.09
N LEU A 116 0.85 -7.47 13.40
CA LEU A 116 1.14 -8.76 14.03
C LEU A 116 -0.10 -9.47 14.58
N VAL A 117 -1.20 -8.74 14.76
CA VAL A 117 -2.46 -9.27 15.28
C VAL A 117 -3.43 -9.52 14.13
N VAL A 118 -4.00 -10.72 14.11
CA VAL A 118 -5.14 -11.06 13.26
C VAL A 118 -6.41 -10.80 14.07
N SER A 119 -7.37 -10.11 13.47
CA SER A 119 -8.68 -9.86 14.05
C SER A 119 -9.76 -10.13 13.02
N GLN A 120 -10.98 -10.28 13.51
CA GLN A 120 -12.14 -10.41 12.65
C GLN A 120 -12.58 -9.04 12.14
N VAL A 121 -13.00 -8.94 10.88
CA VAL A 121 -13.71 -7.76 10.37
C VAL A 121 -14.99 -7.58 11.20
N ALA A 122 -15.28 -6.36 11.63
CA ALA A 122 -16.43 -6.04 12.46
C ALA A 122 -17.74 -6.47 11.78
N ALA A 123 -18.71 -6.95 12.54
CA ALA A 123 -19.96 -7.47 11.99
C ALA A 123 -20.68 -6.48 11.07
N ALA A 124 -20.64 -5.18 11.41
CA ALA A 124 -21.24 -4.11 10.61
C ALA A 124 -20.60 -3.92 9.23
N GLN A 125 -19.36 -4.38 9.03
CA GLN A 125 -18.67 -4.31 7.75
C GLN A 125 -18.81 -5.59 6.92
N ARG A 126 -19.37 -6.66 7.49
CA ARG A 126 -19.57 -7.93 6.77
C ARG A 126 -20.79 -7.81 5.87
N LEU A 127 -20.71 -8.46 4.72
CA LEU A 127 -21.81 -8.59 3.77
C LEU A 127 -22.26 -10.05 3.74
N GLU A 128 -23.56 -10.26 3.55
CA GLU A 128 -24.06 -11.60 3.25
C GLU A 128 -23.41 -12.08 1.96
N ALA A 129 -22.68 -13.19 2.08
CA ALA A 129 -21.96 -13.74 0.96
C ALA A 129 -22.95 -14.41 0.01
N GLN A 130 -22.90 -14.03 -1.26
CA GLN A 130 -23.57 -14.75 -2.32
C GLN A 130 -22.54 -15.68 -2.96
N ASP A 131 -22.37 -16.86 -2.38
CA ASP A 131 -21.31 -17.78 -2.79
C ASP A 131 -21.61 -18.42 -4.14
N ALA A 132 -22.86 -18.45 -4.60
CA ALA A 132 -23.29 -19.01 -5.91
C ALA A 132 -22.67 -20.37 -6.28
N GLY A 133 -22.28 -21.20 -5.30
CA GLY A 133 -21.59 -22.47 -5.53
C GLY A 133 -20.07 -22.37 -5.76
N ALA A 134 -19.46 -21.21 -5.46
CA ALA A 134 -18.02 -20.99 -5.51
C ALA A 134 -17.28 -21.99 -4.61
N SER A 135 -16.15 -22.48 -5.12
CA SER A 135 -15.30 -23.44 -4.43
C SER A 135 -13.83 -23.17 -4.74
N GLY A 136 -12.92 -23.67 -3.89
CA GLY A 136 -11.49 -23.46 -4.08
C GLY A 136 -11.11 -21.98 -4.14
N LEU A 137 -10.35 -21.58 -5.17
CA LEU A 137 -9.89 -20.21 -5.35
C LEU A 137 -11.01 -19.23 -5.74
N ASP A 138 -12.15 -19.71 -6.24
CA ASP A 138 -13.27 -18.83 -6.59
C ASP A 138 -13.94 -18.22 -5.36
N LEU A 139 -13.74 -18.80 -4.17
CA LEU A 139 -14.20 -18.22 -2.90
C LEU A 139 -13.60 -16.83 -2.63
N LEU A 140 -12.44 -16.53 -3.20
CA LEU A 140 -11.75 -15.24 -3.05
C LEU A 140 -12.42 -14.12 -3.86
N LYS A 141 -13.21 -14.47 -4.87
CA LYS A 141 -13.98 -13.51 -5.68
C LYS A 141 -15.31 -13.15 -5.02
N VAL A 142 -15.73 -13.89 -3.99
CA VAL A 142 -16.98 -13.61 -3.28
C VAL A 142 -16.76 -12.40 -2.38
N ARG A 143 -17.53 -11.33 -2.63
CA ARG A 143 -17.50 -10.14 -1.79
C ARG A 143 -18.18 -10.43 -0.45
N ARG A 144 -17.42 -10.36 0.65
CA ARG A 144 -17.87 -10.72 2.00
C ARG A 144 -17.79 -9.56 3.01
N SER A 145 -17.32 -8.40 2.58
CA SER A 145 -17.25 -7.19 3.39
C SER A 145 -17.26 -5.92 2.53
N THR A 146 -17.38 -4.77 3.20
CA THR A 146 -17.21 -3.43 2.59
C THR A 146 -15.76 -3.18 2.12
N ILE A 147 -14.78 -3.94 2.64
CA ILE A 147 -13.35 -3.86 2.34
C ILE A 147 -12.80 -5.21 1.84
N PRO A 148 -13.30 -5.74 0.70
CA PRO A 148 -13.01 -7.10 0.25
C PRO A 148 -11.52 -7.36 -0.02
N ALA A 149 -10.73 -6.39 -0.49
CA ALA A 149 -9.34 -6.65 -0.90
C ALA A 149 -8.40 -7.08 0.25
N VAL A 150 -8.79 -6.79 1.48
CA VAL A 150 -8.04 -7.07 2.73
C VAL A 150 -8.77 -8.07 3.64
N THR A 151 -9.91 -8.62 3.20
CA THR A 151 -10.74 -9.53 3.99
C THR A 151 -10.53 -10.97 3.51
N HIS A 152 -10.18 -11.86 4.43
CA HIS A 152 -10.06 -13.29 4.13
C HIS A 152 -11.43 -13.97 4.01
N VAL A 153 -11.46 -15.20 3.47
CA VAL A 153 -12.68 -16.01 3.33
C VAL A 153 -13.41 -16.21 4.67
N ASP A 154 -12.66 -16.30 5.76
CA ASP A 154 -13.16 -16.46 7.13
C ASP A 154 -13.42 -15.12 7.86
N HIS A 155 -13.48 -14.01 7.12
CA HIS A 155 -13.61 -12.64 7.61
C HIS A 155 -12.45 -12.13 8.48
N SER A 156 -11.32 -12.85 8.55
CA SER A 156 -10.15 -12.36 9.25
C SER A 156 -9.34 -11.35 8.43
N ALA A 157 -8.58 -10.49 9.11
CA ALA A 157 -7.59 -9.61 8.53
C ALA A 157 -6.45 -9.33 9.53
N ARG A 158 -5.22 -9.13 9.04
CA ARG A 158 -4.07 -8.80 9.88
C ARG A 158 -3.84 -7.29 9.94
N VAL A 159 -4.34 -6.66 11.01
CA VAL A 159 -4.57 -5.22 11.05
C VAL A 159 -3.32 -4.45 11.45
N GLN A 160 -3.08 -3.32 10.78
CA GLN A 160 -2.20 -2.26 11.21
C GLN A 160 -3.02 -1.03 11.66
N THR A 161 -2.90 -0.61 12.92
CA THR A 161 -3.46 0.67 13.39
C THR A 161 -2.46 1.81 13.23
N VAL A 162 -2.91 2.96 12.74
CA VAL A 162 -2.07 4.13 12.44
C VAL A 162 -2.56 5.32 13.25
N THR A 163 -1.65 5.99 13.96
CA THR A 163 -1.95 7.21 14.72
C THR A 163 -1.19 8.39 14.14
N GLY A 164 -1.71 9.61 14.33
CA GLY A 164 -1.01 10.84 13.95
C GLY A 164 0.34 11.01 14.66
N HIS A 165 0.55 10.34 15.80
CA HIS A 165 1.84 10.34 16.52
C HIS A 165 2.84 9.34 15.95
N SER A 166 2.40 8.14 15.52
CA SER A 166 3.30 7.07 15.09
C SER A 166 3.80 7.26 13.66
N ASN A 167 2.92 7.68 12.75
CA ASN A 167 3.25 7.95 11.35
C ASN A 167 2.36 9.09 10.81
N PRO A 168 2.75 10.35 11.04
CA PRO A 168 1.93 11.51 10.66
C PRO A 168 1.62 11.59 9.16
N ALA A 169 2.58 11.22 8.30
CA ALA A 169 2.38 11.25 6.85
C ALA A 169 1.34 10.23 6.39
N TYR A 170 1.40 9.01 6.93
CA TYR A 170 0.46 7.96 6.57
C TYR A 170 -0.93 8.17 7.20
N HIS A 171 -0.99 8.73 8.42
CA HIS A 171 -2.24 9.16 9.04
C HIS A 171 -2.93 10.26 8.21
N ARG A 172 -2.17 11.24 7.70
CA ARG A 172 -2.68 12.28 6.80
C ARG A 172 -3.29 11.71 5.52
N LEU A 173 -2.60 10.75 4.89
CA LEU A 173 -3.11 10.05 3.71
C LEU A 173 -4.41 9.28 3.99
N LEU A 174 -4.45 8.51 5.07
CA LEU A 174 -5.65 7.78 5.50
C LEU A 174 -6.81 8.74 5.80
N THR A 175 -6.53 9.87 6.42
CA THR A 175 -7.52 10.93 6.71
C THR A 175 -8.07 11.55 5.42
N ALA A 176 -7.21 11.85 4.46
CA ALA A 176 -7.63 12.35 3.15
C ALA A 176 -8.49 11.32 2.41
N PHE A 177 -8.06 10.05 2.40
CA PHE A 177 -8.82 8.95 1.80
C PHE A 177 -10.19 8.76 2.47
N LYS A 178 -10.26 8.77 3.81
CA LYS A 178 -11.52 8.74 4.56
C LYS A 178 -12.44 9.88 4.18
N SER A 179 -11.90 11.09 4.07
CA SER A 179 -12.69 12.29 3.75
C SER A 179 -13.34 12.18 2.36
N LEU A 180 -12.66 11.56 1.40
CA LEU A 180 -13.16 11.34 0.04
C LEU A 180 -14.15 10.16 -0.06
N THR A 181 -13.92 9.11 0.73
CA THR A 181 -14.53 7.79 0.47
C THR A 181 -15.46 7.28 1.57
N GLY A 182 -15.42 7.91 2.74
CA GLY A 182 -15.99 7.39 3.98
C GLY A 182 -15.21 6.21 4.59
N CYS A 183 -14.14 5.73 3.95
CA CYS A 183 -13.37 4.56 4.38
C CYS A 183 -12.02 4.97 5.00
N PRO A 184 -11.75 4.65 6.28
CA PRO A 184 -10.50 4.97 6.97
C PRO A 184 -9.43 3.88 6.81
N VAL A 185 -9.56 3.00 5.81
CA VAL A 185 -8.73 1.82 5.60
C VAL A 185 -8.04 1.91 4.24
N LEU A 186 -6.77 1.50 4.17
CA LEU A 186 -6.04 1.24 2.93
C LEU A 186 -5.52 -0.20 2.88
N VAL A 187 -5.41 -0.76 1.67
CA VAL A 187 -4.55 -1.92 1.44
C VAL A 187 -3.11 -1.49 1.72
N ASN A 188 -2.36 -2.28 2.48
CA ASN A 188 -0.94 -2.06 2.72
C ASN A 188 -0.15 -3.36 2.46
N THR A 189 0.90 -3.24 1.64
CA THR A 189 1.88 -4.30 1.42
C THR A 189 3.28 -3.73 1.29
N SER A 190 4.30 -4.58 1.42
CA SER A 190 5.71 -4.17 1.28
C SER A 190 5.96 -3.45 -0.03
N PHE A 191 6.80 -2.42 -0.07
CA PHE A 191 7.23 -1.86 -1.35
C PHE A 191 8.43 -2.63 -1.89
N ASN A 192 8.12 -3.65 -2.70
CA ASN A 192 9.06 -4.54 -3.37
C ASN A 192 8.31 -5.40 -4.41
N VAL A 193 9.06 -6.15 -5.20
CA VAL A 193 8.57 -7.29 -5.98
C VAL A 193 8.95 -8.61 -5.30
N ARG A 194 8.46 -9.74 -5.81
CA ARG A 194 8.84 -11.06 -5.27
C ARG A 194 10.35 -11.27 -5.36
N GLY A 195 10.94 -11.76 -4.27
CA GLY A 195 12.37 -12.08 -4.16
C GLY A 195 13.29 -10.88 -3.87
N GLU A 196 12.78 -9.64 -3.87
CA GLU A 196 13.54 -8.46 -3.47
C GLU A 196 13.22 -8.00 -2.03
N PRO A 197 14.17 -7.40 -1.31
CA PRO A 197 13.90 -6.72 -0.04
C PRO A 197 12.99 -5.50 -0.22
N ILE A 198 12.46 -4.97 0.88
CA ILE A 198 11.74 -3.69 0.88
C ILE A 198 12.68 -2.59 0.40
N VAL A 199 12.23 -1.76 -0.55
CA VAL A 199 13.03 -0.65 -1.08
C VAL A 199 13.49 0.27 0.04
N ASN A 200 14.76 0.63 0.02
CA ASN A 200 15.40 1.47 1.01
C ASN A 200 15.64 2.88 0.48
N SER A 201 16.19 3.00 -0.74
CA SER A 201 16.61 4.27 -1.36
C SER A 201 15.61 4.83 -2.39
N PRO A 202 15.69 6.14 -2.73
CA PRO A 202 14.89 6.73 -3.81
C PRO A 202 15.07 6.04 -5.16
N GLN A 203 16.30 5.62 -5.46
CA GLN A 203 16.62 4.87 -6.66
C GLN A 203 15.93 3.51 -6.69
N GLU A 204 15.94 2.76 -5.59
CA GLU A 204 15.26 1.47 -5.49
C GLU A 204 13.74 1.62 -5.61
N ALA A 205 13.16 2.64 -4.98
CA ALA A 205 11.73 2.94 -5.07
C ALA A 205 11.32 3.28 -6.52
N TYR A 206 12.08 4.14 -7.20
CA TYR A 206 11.84 4.48 -8.60
C TYR A 206 12.04 3.28 -9.53
N THR A 207 13.07 2.47 -9.30
CA THR A 207 13.32 1.25 -10.08
C THR A 207 12.16 0.27 -9.95
N CYS A 208 11.70 0.01 -8.72
CA CYS A 208 10.53 -0.85 -8.47
C CYS A 208 9.26 -0.29 -9.13
N PHE A 209 9.03 1.01 -9.01
CA PHE A 209 7.93 1.71 -9.67
C PHE A 209 7.97 1.56 -11.19
N MET A 210 9.14 1.70 -11.82
CA MET A 210 9.28 1.55 -13.27
C MET A 210 9.15 0.11 -13.76
N ARG A 211 9.55 -0.88 -12.95
CA ARG A 211 9.45 -2.33 -13.22
C ARG A 211 8.05 -2.93 -13.07
N THR A 212 7.14 -2.22 -12.41
CA THR A 212 5.81 -2.71 -12.05
C THR A 212 4.70 -1.86 -12.67
N ASP A 213 3.47 -2.35 -12.61
CA ASP A 213 2.28 -1.58 -13.01
C ASP A 213 1.74 -0.73 -11.85
N ILE A 214 2.62 -0.16 -11.02
CA ILE A 214 2.22 0.88 -10.06
C ILE A 214 1.89 2.15 -10.87
N ASP A 215 0.74 2.76 -10.61
CA ASP A 215 0.24 3.90 -11.38
C ASP A 215 0.92 5.22 -10.99
N MET A 216 1.26 5.35 -9.70
CA MET A 216 1.87 6.57 -9.15
C MET A 216 2.85 6.28 -8.02
N LEU A 217 3.85 7.14 -7.88
CA LEU A 217 4.83 7.06 -6.81
C LEU A 217 4.88 8.39 -6.05
N ALA A 218 4.58 8.35 -4.75
CA ALA A 218 4.87 9.41 -3.81
C ALA A 218 6.25 9.17 -3.19
N LEU A 219 7.24 9.95 -3.61
CA LEU A 219 8.62 9.87 -3.18
C LEU A 219 8.97 11.13 -2.38
N GLY A 220 8.84 11.09 -1.05
CA GLY A 220 8.85 12.32 -0.24
C GLY A 220 7.71 13.25 -0.68
N ASN A 221 8.01 14.53 -0.89
CA ASN A 221 7.03 15.52 -1.38
C ASN A 221 6.89 15.57 -2.92
N PHE A 222 7.35 14.53 -3.63
CA PHE A 222 7.33 14.46 -5.09
C PHE A 222 6.34 13.39 -5.55
N LEU A 223 5.40 13.77 -6.40
CA LEU A 223 4.45 12.87 -7.03
C LEU A 223 4.88 12.60 -8.47
N LEU A 224 5.04 11.32 -8.80
CA LEU A 224 5.37 10.84 -10.13
C LEU A 224 4.19 10.02 -10.65
N GLU A 225 3.71 10.31 -11.86
CA GLU A 225 2.68 9.51 -12.54
C GLU A 225 3.35 8.61 -13.57
N LYS A 226 2.96 7.33 -13.62
CA LYS A 226 3.57 6.32 -14.51
C LYS A 226 3.46 6.73 -15.98
N THR A 227 2.34 7.35 -16.35
CA THR A 227 2.04 7.81 -17.70
C THR A 227 2.89 8.99 -18.17
N GLU A 228 3.54 9.69 -17.24
CA GLU A 228 4.44 10.82 -17.53
C GLU A 228 5.91 10.38 -17.61
N GLN A 229 6.23 9.14 -17.21
CA GLN A 229 7.61 8.67 -17.14
C GLN A 229 8.14 8.27 -18.53
N PRO A 230 9.45 8.43 -18.77
CA PRO A 230 10.08 7.91 -19.98
C PRO A 230 9.98 6.38 -20.04
N ALA A 231 10.11 5.83 -21.24
CA ALA A 231 10.17 4.38 -21.43
C ALA A 231 11.31 3.78 -20.60
N TRP A 232 10.98 2.79 -19.77
CA TRP A 232 11.97 2.07 -18.98
C TRP A 232 12.80 1.16 -19.89
N GLN A 233 14.11 1.37 -19.92
CA GLN A 233 15.03 0.50 -20.63
C GLN A 233 15.71 -0.40 -19.63
N GLU A 234 15.52 -1.71 -19.80
CA GLU A 234 16.09 -2.72 -18.93
C GLU A 234 17.21 -3.45 -19.67
N ALA A 235 18.34 -3.65 -18.99
CA ALA A 235 19.48 -4.35 -19.57
C ALA A 235 19.25 -5.87 -19.64
N SER A 236 18.39 -6.42 -18.77
CA SER A 236 18.06 -7.84 -18.64
C SER A 236 16.66 -8.01 -18.02
N ASP A 237 16.01 -9.17 -18.24
CA ASP A 237 14.78 -9.50 -17.52
C ASP A 237 15.14 -9.90 -16.08
N TRP A 238 14.99 -8.96 -15.15
CA TRP A 238 15.29 -9.18 -13.73
C TRP A 238 14.48 -10.34 -13.12
N ARG A 239 13.36 -10.75 -13.74
CA ARG A 239 12.57 -11.89 -13.28
C ARG A 239 13.29 -13.23 -13.48
N ASP A 240 14.23 -13.30 -14.41
CA ASP A 240 15.04 -14.49 -14.67
C ASP A 240 16.25 -14.57 -13.72
N GLU A 241 16.65 -13.43 -13.13
CA GLU A 241 17.79 -13.33 -12.23
C GLU A 241 17.42 -13.63 -10.77
N ILE A 242 16.13 -13.54 -10.42
CA ILE A 242 15.63 -13.76 -9.07
C ILE A 242 14.90 -15.12 -9.02
N PRO A 243 15.42 -16.10 -8.27
CA PRO A 243 14.78 -17.41 -8.16
C PRO A 243 13.32 -17.30 -7.71
N LEU A 244 12.45 -18.04 -8.39
CA LEU A 244 11.08 -18.25 -7.92
C LEU A 244 11.11 -19.33 -6.84
N ASP A 245 11.06 -18.92 -5.57
CA ASP A 245 10.91 -19.84 -4.43
C ASP A 245 9.73 -20.81 -4.58
#